data_AF-G6AJU6-F1
#
_entry.id   AF-G6AJU6-F1
#
_cell.length_a   1.000
_cell.length_b   1.000
_cell.length_c   1.000
_cell.angle_alpha   90.00
_cell.angle_beta   90.00
_cell.angle_gamma   90.00
#
_symmetry.space_group_name_H-M   'P 1'
#
loop_
_entity.id
_entity.type
_entity.pdbx_description
1 polymer ?
#
loop_
_entity_poly.entity_id
_entity_poly.type
_entity_poly.pdbx_seq_one_letter_code
_entity_poly.pdbx_strand_id
1 'polypeptide(L)'
;GSKEETSLVGCSKDWRSDKQTLEAKLQNIQDSIAERKDDTVDFKMMGIDHLFVDESHQFKNLMFNTRHDRVSGLGNPDGSQRALNMLFAIRTIQERSGKDLGATFLSGTTISNSLTELYLLFKYLRPQALEKQGINSFDAWAAVFAKKSTDYEFSITNDIIQKERFRTFIKVPELAAFYAEICDFRTAKDIGIDRPEKNEILHNIPPTPEQEVFIGKLMEFAKSGDATILGRAPLSESEERAKMLIATDYARKRFYKFISFR
;
A
#
# COMPACT_ATOMS: atom_id res chain seq x y z
N GLY A 1 -26.69 -11.09 -24.88
CA GLY A 1 -27.19 -12.47 -24.74
C GLY A 1 -26.36 -13.23 -23.74
N SER A 2 -25.54 -14.20 -24.18
CA SER A 2 -24.89 -15.15 -23.25
C SER A 2 -23.67 -14.63 -22.47
N LYS A 3 -22.95 -13.62 -22.95
CA LYS A 3 -21.75 -13.07 -22.26
C LYS A 3 -22.06 -12.14 -21.07
N GLU A 4 -23.23 -11.47 -21.08
CA GLU A 4 -23.63 -10.59 -19.97
C GLU A 4 -24.12 -11.39 -18.76
N GLU A 5 -24.87 -12.48 -18.98
CA GLU A 5 -25.37 -13.35 -17.90
C GLU A 5 -24.23 -14.08 -17.17
N THR A 6 -23.16 -14.51 -17.87
CA THR A 6 -22.02 -15.16 -17.20
C THR A 6 -21.25 -14.19 -16.29
N SER A 7 -21.17 -12.92 -16.68
CA SER A 7 -20.49 -11.88 -15.88
C SER A 7 -21.26 -11.52 -14.61
N LEU A 8 -22.60 -11.48 -14.68
CA LEU A 8 -23.48 -11.22 -13.54
C LEU A 8 -23.48 -12.39 -12.55
N VAL A 9 -23.44 -13.64 -13.04
CA VAL A 9 -23.40 -14.84 -12.18
C VAL A 9 -22.06 -14.97 -11.46
N GLY A 10 -20.93 -14.65 -12.11
CA GLY A 10 -19.59 -14.60 -11.51
C GLY A 10 -19.49 -13.55 -10.40
N CYS A 11 -19.89 -12.31 -10.71
CA CYS A 11 -19.99 -11.24 -9.72
C CYS A 11 -20.92 -11.62 -8.54
N SER A 12 -21.95 -12.45 -8.80
CA SER A 12 -22.88 -12.94 -7.77
C SER A 12 -22.28 -13.97 -6.80
N LYS A 13 -21.24 -14.70 -7.23
CA LYS A 13 -20.56 -15.70 -6.41
C LYS A 13 -19.45 -15.06 -5.58
N ASP A 14 -18.73 -14.10 -6.16
CA ASP A 14 -17.64 -13.38 -5.48
C ASP A 14 -18.16 -12.58 -4.27
N TRP A 15 -19.30 -11.86 -4.40
CA TRP A 15 -19.87 -11.14 -3.24
C TRP A 15 -20.31 -12.06 -2.12
N ARG A 16 -20.76 -13.29 -2.44
CA ARG A 16 -21.19 -14.27 -1.42
C ARG A 16 -19.98 -14.80 -0.66
N SER A 17 -18.88 -15.08 -1.37
CA SER A 17 -17.62 -15.52 -0.78
C SER A 17 -17.01 -14.43 0.10
N ASP A 18 -16.99 -13.18 -0.38
CA ASP A 18 -16.50 -12.04 0.40
C ASP A 18 -17.36 -11.79 1.63
N LYS A 19 -18.69 -11.89 1.49
CA LYS A 19 -19.63 -11.78 2.60
C LYS A 19 -19.40 -12.86 3.64
N GLN A 20 -19.21 -14.12 3.23
CA GLN A 20 -18.90 -15.22 4.15
C GLN A 20 -17.56 -15.02 4.86
N THR A 21 -16.56 -14.48 4.16
CA THR A 21 -15.26 -14.16 4.75
C THR A 21 -15.37 -13.02 5.77
N LEU A 22 -16.16 -11.99 5.45
CA LEU A 22 -16.45 -10.87 6.36
C LEU A 22 -17.25 -11.34 7.58
N GLU A 23 -18.22 -12.21 7.40
CA GLU A 23 -19.01 -12.83 8.48
C GLU A 23 -18.13 -13.70 9.39
N ALA A 24 -17.23 -14.50 8.84
CA ALA A 24 -16.26 -15.28 9.61
C ALA A 24 -15.30 -14.38 10.39
N LYS A 25 -14.81 -13.29 9.79
CA LYS A 25 -14.00 -12.28 10.49
C LYS A 25 -14.79 -11.61 11.61
N LEU A 26 -16.06 -11.28 11.38
CA LEU A 26 -16.97 -10.72 12.39
C LEU A 26 -17.16 -11.68 13.55
N GLN A 27 -17.40 -12.96 13.27
CA GLN A 27 -17.58 -13.98 14.31
C GLN A 27 -16.31 -14.15 15.15
N ASN A 28 -15.14 -14.27 14.50
CA ASN A 28 -13.86 -14.35 15.22
C ASN A 28 -13.61 -13.12 16.11
N ILE A 29 -13.99 -11.92 15.65
CA ILE A 29 -13.90 -10.71 16.45
C ILE A 29 -14.86 -10.77 17.63
N GLN A 30 -16.12 -11.18 17.42
CA GLN A 30 -17.11 -11.34 18.49
C GLN A 30 -16.65 -12.33 19.55
N ASP A 31 -16.10 -13.47 19.14
CA ASP A 31 -15.58 -14.49 20.04
C ASP A 31 -14.38 -13.94 20.83
N SER A 32 -13.47 -13.23 20.17
CA SER A 32 -12.32 -12.58 20.83
C SER A 32 -12.72 -11.47 21.82
N ILE A 33 -13.83 -10.76 21.56
CA ILE A 33 -14.38 -9.75 22.48
C ILE A 33 -15.04 -10.44 23.68
N ALA A 34 -15.75 -11.55 23.46
CA ALA A 34 -16.39 -12.32 24.52
C ALA A 34 -15.37 -12.98 25.49
N GLU A 35 -14.20 -13.38 24.98
CA GLU A 35 -13.09 -13.89 25.79
C GLU A 35 -12.34 -12.79 26.56
N ARG A 36 -12.30 -11.56 26.05
CA ARG A 36 -11.70 -10.40 26.74
C ARG A 36 -12.65 -9.83 27.80
N LYS A 37 -12.69 -10.51 28.96
CA LYS A 37 -13.40 -10.07 30.18
C LYS A 37 -12.59 -9.14 31.09
N ASP A 38 -11.49 -8.56 30.61
CA ASP A 38 -10.71 -7.60 31.41
C ASP A 38 -11.24 -6.18 31.18
N ASP A 39 -11.44 -5.48 32.30
CA ASP A 39 -11.96 -4.11 32.44
C ASP A 39 -10.95 -3.09 31.88
N THR A 40 -10.67 -3.22 30.59
CA THR A 40 -9.63 -2.45 29.91
C THR A 40 -10.24 -1.10 29.55
N VAL A 41 -9.59 -0.02 29.98
CA VAL A 41 -10.06 1.35 29.71
C VAL A 41 -10.21 1.54 28.20
N ASP A 42 -11.44 1.73 27.72
CA ASP A 42 -11.73 1.99 26.32
C ASP A 42 -11.30 3.42 25.96
N PHE A 43 -10.74 3.60 24.77
CA PHE A 43 -10.33 4.91 24.25
C PHE A 43 -11.48 5.91 24.28
N LYS A 44 -12.72 5.42 24.09
CA LYS A 44 -13.94 6.23 24.21
C LYS A 44 -14.16 6.78 25.62
N MET A 45 -13.78 6.06 26.66
CA MET A 45 -13.94 6.47 28.07
C MET A 45 -12.87 7.47 28.52
N MET A 46 -11.72 7.52 27.85
CA MET A 46 -10.59 8.37 28.25
C MET A 46 -10.83 9.88 28.06
N GLY A 47 -11.87 10.29 27.32
CA GLY A 47 -12.16 11.72 27.13
C GLY A 47 -11.18 12.45 26.21
N ILE A 48 -10.43 11.75 25.37
CA ILE A 48 -9.47 12.36 24.43
C ILE A 48 -10.23 13.08 23.31
N ASP A 49 -9.87 14.34 23.08
CA ASP A 49 -10.50 15.18 22.05
C ASP A 49 -9.60 15.44 20.83
N HIS A 50 -8.28 15.20 20.92
CA HIS A 50 -7.36 15.39 19.80
C HIS A 50 -6.10 14.52 19.93
N LEU A 51 -5.60 14.00 18.81
CA LEU A 51 -4.37 13.22 18.73
C LEU A 51 -3.26 13.93 17.96
N PHE A 52 -2.08 14.05 18.54
CA PHE A 52 -0.86 14.41 17.80
C PHE A 52 -0.06 13.14 17.50
N VAL A 53 0.03 12.81 16.22
CA VAL A 53 0.69 11.58 15.76
C VAL A 53 2.01 11.96 15.10
N ASP A 54 3.08 11.77 15.85
CA ASP A 54 4.43 11.89 15.30
C ASP A 54 4.78 10.69 14.42
N GLU A 55 5.65 10.92 13.44
CA GLU A 55 6.02 9.96 12.40
C GLU A 55 4.83 9.23 11.79
N SER A 56 3.77 9.99 11.50
CA SER A 56 2.50 9.51 10.94
C SER A 56 2.65 8.69 9.65
N HIS A 57 3.79 8.80 8.95
CA HIS A 57 4.14 7.94 7.83
C HIS A 57 4.09 6.43 8.17
N GLN A 58 4.25 6.10 9.44
CA GLN A 58 4.11 4.74 9.99
C GLN A 58 2.69 4.18 9.93
N PHE A 59 1.66 5.02 9.81
CA PHE A 59 0.24 4.64 9.81
C PHE A 59 -0.40 4.76 8.42
N LYS A 60 0.41 5.00 7.38
CA LYS A 60 -0.08 5.19 6.01
C LYS A 60 -0.57 3.91 5.33
N ASN A 61 -0.25 2.73 5.85
CA ASN A 61 -0.70 1.44 5.32
C ASN A 61 -2.05 1.03 5.93
N LEU A 62 -3.10 1.80 5.64
CA LEU A 62 -4.48 1.53 6.07
C LEU A 62 -5.22 0.70 5.03
N MET A 63 -6.10 -0.19 5.48
CA MET A 63 -6.91 -1.02 4.59
C MET A 63 -7.81 -0.18 3.67
N PHE A 64 -7.91 -0.60 2.41
CA PHE A 64 -8.79 -0.01 1.42
C PHE A 64 -9.32 -1.08 0.48
N ASN A 65 -10.56 -0.89 0.03
CA ASN A 65 -11.18 -1.79 -0.92
C ASN A 65 -10.95 -1.25 -2.33
N THR A 66 -10.55 -2.13 -3.25
CA THR A 66 -10.40 -1.82 -4.67
C THR A 66 -10.81 -3.01 -5.52
N ARG A 67 -11.45 -2.74 -6.65
CA ARG A 67 -11.70 -3.73 -7.71
C ARG A 67 -10.51 -3.87 -8.67
N HIS A 68 -9.42 -3.14 -8.43
CA HIS A 68 -8.22 -3.12 -9.26
C HIS A 68 -7.12 -4.01 -8.69
N ASP A 69 -7.42 -5.30 -8.57
CA ASP A 69 -6.50 -6.35 -8.12
C ASP A 69 -5.21 -6.47 -8.97
N ARG A 70 -5.31 -6.17 -10.28
CA ARG A 70 -4.22 -6.26 -11.25
C ARG A 70 -3.37 -5.00 -11.39
N VAL A 71 -3.72 -3.91 -10.71
CA VAL A 71 -2.97 -2.65 -10.82
C VAL A 71 -1.80 -2.68 -9.83
N SER A 72 -0.59 -2.61 -10.38
CA SER A 72 0.63 -2.61 -9.57
C SER A 72 0.85 -1.27 -8.88
N GLY A 73 1.40 -1.30 -7.66
CA GLY A 73 1.77 -0.08 -6.91
C GLY A 73 0.71 0.47 -5.96
N LEU A 74 -0.38 -0.29 -5.71
CA LEU A 74 -1.43 0.12 -4.77
C LEU A 74 -1.10 -0.17 -3.29
N GLY A 75 -0.06 -0.95 -3.01
CA GLY A 75 0.27 -1.44 -1.67
C GLY A 75 -0.50 -2.72 -1.31
N ASN A 76 -0.51 -3.08 -0.02
CA ASN A 76 -1.29 -4.22 0.48
C ASN A 76 -2.73 -3.76 0.82
N PRO A 77 -3.78 -4.24 0.14
CA PRO A 77 -5.16 -3.85 0.42
C PRO A 77 -5.63 -4.19 1.84
N ASP A 78 -5.08 -5.26 2.43
CA ASP A 78 -5.39 -5.67 3.81
C ASP A 78 -4.90 -4.64 4.85
N GLY A 79 -3.96 -3.76 4.46
CA GLY A 79 -3.40 -2.75 5.34
C GLY A 79 -2.65 -3.35 6.53
N SER A 80 -2.53 -2.55 7.60
CA SER A 80 -1.90 -2.94 8.86
C SER A 80 -2.86 -2.77 10.03
N GLN A 81 -2.82 -3.70 10.97
CA GLN A 81 -3.62 -3.60 12.21
C GLN A 81 -3.34 -2.31 12.97
N ARG A 82 -2.08 -1.85 12.96
CA ARG A 82 -1.69 -0.59 13.60
C ARG A 82 -2.39 0.62 12.97
N ALA A 83 -2.45 0.69 11.64
CA ALA A 83 -3.17 1.74 10.93
C ALA A 83 -4.69 1.69 11.20
N LEU A 84 -5.26 0.48 11.26
CA LEU A 84 -6.67 0.28 11.58
C LEU A 84 -7.02 0.75 13.01
N ASN A 85 -6.20 0.41 14.00
CA ASN A 85 -6.39 0.89 15.38
C ASN A 85 -6.34 2.41 15.46
N MET A 86 -5.41 3.05 14.73
CA MET A 86 -5.35 4.51 14.63
C MET A 86 -6.61 5.10 14.00
N LEU A 87 -7.16 4.45 12.96
CA LEU A 87 -8.40 4.89 12.34
C LEU A 87 -9.55 4.87 13.35
N PHE A 88 -9.67 3.80 14.14
CA PHE A 88 -10.72 3.72 15.18
C PHE A 88 -10.58 4.81 16.24
N ALA A 89 -9.36 5.08 16.71
CA ALA A 89 -9.09 6.14 17.68
C ALA A 89 -9.53 7.51 17.13
N ILE A 90 -9.10 7.85 15.90
CA ILE A 90 -9.47 9.10 15.24
C ILE A 90 -10.98 9.16 14.99
N ARG A 91 -11.59 8.04 14.57
CA ARG A 91 -13.00 8.02 14.22
C ARG A 91 -13.90 8.19 15.44
N THR A 92 -13.51 7.63 16.58
CA THR A 92 -14.19 7.84 17.88
C THR A 92 -14.23 9.32 18.26
N ILE A 93 -13.15 10.07 18.00
CA ILE A 93 -13.07 11.51 18.26
C ILE A 93 -13.96 12.29 17.27
N GLN A 94 -13.88 11.96 15.99
CA GLN A 94 -14.66 12.62 14.94
C GLN A 94 -16.17 12.40 15.10
N GLU A 95 -16.60 11.19 15.49
CA GLU A 95 -18.00 10.86 15.75
C GLU A 95 -18.55 11.63 16.96
N ARG A 96 -17.74 11.78 18.02
CA ARG A 96 -18.13 12.58 19.20
C ARG A 96 -18.28 14.07 18.85
N SER A 97 -17.33 14.62 18.10
CA SER A 97 -17.33 16.05 17.76
C SER A 97 -18.27 16.40 16.60
N GLY A 98 -18.70 15.40 15.83
CA GLY A 98 -19.47 15.57 14.60
C GLY A 98 -18.69 16.22 13.47
N LYS A 99 -17.35 16.34 13.59
CA LYS A 99 -16.47 17.05 12.64
C LYS A 99 -15.37 16.12 12.16
N ASP A 100 -14.79 16.46 11.01
CA ASP A 100 -13.62 15.76 10.46
C ASP A 100 -12.34 15.95 11.29
N LEU A 101 -12.31 16.97 12.16
CA LEU A 101 -11.16 17.30 12.99
C LEU A 101 -11.06 16.36 14.21
N GLY A 102 -9.83 16.06 14.62
CA GLY A 102 -9.58 15.18 15.77
C GLY A 102 -8.17 14.57 15.82
N ALA A 103 -7.35 14.80 14.77
CA ALA A 103 -5.96 14.41 14.78
C ALA A 103 -5.09 15.37 13.94
N THR A 104 -3.83 15.48 14.33
CA THR A 104 -2.76 16.17 13.60
C THR A 104 -1.65 15.18 13.34
N PHE A 105 -1.36 14.98 12.05
CA PHE A 105 -0.29 14.10 11.60
C PHE A 105 0.98 14.91 11.37
N LEU A 106 2.05 14.51 12.03
CA LEU A 106 3.39 15.07 11.88
C LEU A 106 4.24 14.04 11.14
N SER A 107 5.01 14.48 10.15
CA SER A 107 5.90 13.62 9.37
C SER A 107 6.97 14.45 8.70
N GLY A 108 8.23 14.01 8.81
CA GLY A 108 9.33 14.59 8.05
C GLY A 108 9.38 14.14 6.59
N THR A 109 8.61 13.11 6.23
CA THR A 109 8.56 12.57 4.86
C THR A 109 7.34 13.09 4.10
N THR A 110 7.57 13.46 2.84
CA THR A 110 6.50 13.72 1.88
C THR A 110 5.77 12.43 1.52
N ILE A 111 4.57 12.55 0.96
CA ILE A 111 3.83 11.42 0.39
C ILE A 111 4.71 10.79 -0.69
N SER A 112 5.09 9.52 -0.51
CA SER A 112 6.27 8.94 -1.17
C SER A 112 5.94 8.12 -2.43
N ASN A 113 4.80 8.39 -3.06
CA ASN A 113 4.24 7.70 -4.23
C ASN A 113 3.50 6.38 -3.94
N SER A 114 2.39 6.47 -3.22
CA SER A 114 1.21 5.74 -3.68
C SER A 114 0.02 6.68 -3.72
N LEU A 115 -0.71 6.63 -4.82
CA LEU A 115 -2.01 7.29 -4.96
C LEU A 115 -2.89 6.96 -3.73
N THR A 116 -2.74 5.73 -3.23
CA THR A 116 -3.33 5.20 -2.01
C THR A 116 -3.00 6.03 -0.76
N GLU A 117 -1.74 6.41 -0.51
CA GLU A 117 -1.34 7.18 0.68
C GLU A 117 -2.12 8.49 0.83
N LEU A 118 -2.30 9.22 -0.28
CA LEU A 118 -3.02 10.48 -0.28
C LEU A 118 -4.52 10.28 -0.01
N TYR A 119 -5.13 9.28 -0.65
CA TYR A 119 -6.51 8.89 -0.33
C TYR A 119 -6.66 8.51 1.14
N LEU A 120 -5.73 7.73 1.69
CA LEU A 120 -5.79 7.27 3.07
C LEU A 120 -5.63 8.43 4.06
N LEU A 121 -4.79 9.43 3.76
CA LEU A 121 -4.73 10.67 4.54
C LEU A 121 -6.09 11.38 4.60
N PHE A 122 -6.78 11.51 3.47
CA PHE A 122 -8.14 12.06 3.47
C PHE A 122 -9.14 11.18 4.21
N LYS A 123 -9.02 9.85 4.08
CA LYS A 123 -9.85 8.89 4.84
C LYS A 123 -9.65 9.04 6.35
N TYR A 124 -8.45 9.35 6.81
CA TYR A 124 -8.15 9.65 8.22
C TYR A 124 -8.71 11.00 8.65
N LEU A 125 -8.36 12.07 7.94
CA LEU A 125 -8.50 13.44 8.45
C LEU A 125 -9.72 14.19 7.92
N ARG A 126 -10.31 13.75 6.80
CA ARG A 126 -11.41 14.45 6.09
C ARG A 126 -12.49 13.52 5.51
N PRO A 127 -12.98 12.52 6.26
CA PRO A 127 -13.95 11.56 5.74
C PRO A 127 -15.30 12.18 5.34
N GLN A 128 -15.84 13.17 6.06
CA GLN A 128 -17.08 13.85 5.66
C GLN A 128 -16.87 14.70 4.41
N ALA A 129 -15.69 15.31 4.24
CA ALA A 129 -15.39 16.05 3.01
C ALA A 129 -15.32 15.13 1.78
N LEU A 130 -14.78 13.91 1.93
CA LEU A 130 -14.84 12.89 0.87
C LEU A 130 -16.28 12.48 0.56
N GLU A 131 -17.07 12.21 1.61
CA GLU A 131 -18.49 11.83 1.47
C GLU A 131 -19.32 12.90 0.76
N LYS A 132 -19.09 14.19 1.06
CA LYS A 132 -19.73 15.33 0.37
C LYS A 132 -19.43 15.39 -1.13
N GLN A 133 -18.28 14.89 -1.56
CA GLN A 133 -17.90 14.77 -2.97
C GLN A 133 -18.41 13.47 -3.62
N GLY A 134 -19.13 12.62 -2.87
CA GLY A 134 -19.57 11.30 -3.32
C GLY A 134 -18.46 10.25 -3.37
N ILE A 135 -17.33 10.51 -2.69
CA ILE A 135 -16.16 9.63 -2.70
C ILE A 135 -16.19 8.71 -1.49
N ASN A 136 -16.69 7.49 -1.71
CA ASN A 136 -16.88 6.50 -0.63
C ASN A 136 -15.90 5.31 -0.72
N SER A 137 -15.06 5.28 -1.77
CA SER A 137 -14.09 4.21 -1.99
C SER A 137 -12.82 4.74 -2.66
N PHE A 138 -11.75 3.95 -2.58
CA PHE A 138 -10.51 4.26 -3.28
C PHE A 138 -10.74 4.33 -4.79
N ASP A 139 -11.53 3.41 -5.36
CA ASP A 139 -11.82 3.39 -6.79
C ASP A 139 -12.57 4.66 -7.23
N ALA A 140 -13.52 5.15 -6.44
CA ALA A 140 -14.21 6.40 -6.70
C ALA A 140 -13.24 7.59 -6.67
N TRP A 141 -12.34 7.62 -5.69
CA TRP A 141 -11.32 8.67 -5.59
C TRP A 141 -10.33 8.61 -6.78
N ALA A 142 -9.85 7.42 -7.11
CA ALA A 142 -8.94 7.19 -8.23
C ALA A 142 -9.58 7.55 -9.58
N ALA A 143 -10.88 7.30 -9.76
CA ALA A 143 -11.61 7.70 -10.97
C ALA A 143 -11.67 9.22 -11.16
N VAL A 144 -11.66 9.99 -10.07
CA VAL A 144 -11.70 11.46 -10.10
C VAL A 144 -10.31 12.06 -10.29
N PHE A 145 -9.32 11.54 -9.58
CA PHE A 145 -8.01 12.19 -9.44
C PHE A 145 -6.87 11.51 -10.21
N ALA A 146 -7.04 10.27 -10.66
CA ALA A 146 -5.95 9.47 -11.24
C ALA A 146 -6.25 8.97 -12.65
N LYS A 147 -5.19 8.78 -13.43
CA LYS A 147 -5.23 8.14 -14.73
C LYS A 147 -4.36 6.89 -14.72
N LYS A 148 -4.92 5.79 -15.22
CA LYS A 148 -4.19 4.56 -15.47
C LYS A 148 -3.28 4.73 -16.67
N SER A 149 -2.02 4.37 -16.51
CA SER A 149 -1.07 4.17 -17.60
C SER A 149 -0.75 2.69 -17.70
N THR A 150 -0.59 2.20 -18.91
CA THR A 150 -0.23 0.81 -19.16
C THR A 150 1.20 0.78 -19.68
N ASP A 151 2.08 0.17 -18.88
CA ASP A 151 3.48 -0.01 -19.23
C ASP A 151 3.75 -1.50 -19.51
N TYR A 152 4.67 -1.77 -20.43
CA TYR A 152 5.16 -3.11 -20.70
C TYR A 152 6.43 -3.36 -19.88
N GLU A 153 6.46 -4.43 -19.09
CA GLU A 153 7.62 -4.84 -18.32
C GLU A 153 8.08 -6.23 -18.73
N PHE A 154 9.39 -6.45 -18.77
CA PHE A 154 9.94 -7.79 -18.93
C PHE A 154 9.74 -8.57 -17.62
N SER A 155 9.17 -9.76 -17.73
CA SER A 155 9.19 -10.75 -16.66
C SER A 155 10.62 -11.26 -16.43
N ILE A 156 10.84 -11.96 -15.32
CA ILE A 156 12.11 -12.66 -15.05
C ILE A 156 12.39 -13.73 -16.13
N THR A 157 11.35 -14.20 -16.84
CA THR A 157 11.45 -15.15 -17.97
C THR A 157 11.70 -14.46 -19.33
N ASN A 158 11.90 -13.14 -19.37
CA ASN A 158 11.99 -12.30 -20.58
C ASN A 158 10.69 -12.21 -21.41
N ASP A 159 9.55 -12.56 -20.84
CA ASP A 159 8.25 -12.35 -21.48
C ASP A 159 7.78 -10.90 -21.28
N ILE A 160 7.13 -10.33 -22.29
CA ILE A 160 6.57 -8.98 -22.19
C ILE A 160 5.23 -9.06 -21.46
N ILE A 161 5.19 -8.58 -20.22
CA ILE A 161 3.97 -8.50 -19.41
C ILE A 161 3.45 -7.06 -19.43
N GLN A 162 2.19 -6.91 -19.81
CA GLN A 162 1.49 -5.64 -19.70
C GLN A 162 1.07 -5.41 -18.23
N LYS A 163 1.50 -4.30 -17.63
CA LYS A 163 1.09 -3.91 -16.27
C LYS A 163 0.45 -2.54 -16.26
N GLU A 164 -0.73 -2.46 -15.65
CA GLU A 164 -1.38 -1.19 -15.36
C GLU A 164 -0.81 -0.58 -14.08
N ARG A 165 -0.60 0.74 -14.10
CA ARG A 165 -0.15 1.54 -12.96
C ARG A 165 -0.94 2.84 -12.86
N PHE A 166 -1.20 3.29 -11.64
CA PHE A 166 -1.66 4.65 -11.37
C PHE A 166 -0.45 5.56 -11.22
N ARG A 167 -0.03 6.20 -12.33
CA ARG A 167 1.21 7.00 -12.36
C ARG A 167 0.97 8.50 -12.44
N THR A 168 -0.19 8.92 -12.93
CA THR A 168 -0.46 10.33 -13.25
C THR A 168 -1.74 10.81 -12.57
N PHE A 169 -1.65 11.98 -11.93
CA PHE A 169 -2.80 12.73 -11.46
C PHE A 169 -3.32 13.62 -12.59
N ILE A 170 -4.64 13.68 -12.77
CA ILE A 170 -5.28 14.50 -13.82
C ILE A 170 -5.76 15.85 -13.30
N LYS A 171 -6.30 15.88 -12.08
CA LYS A 171 -6.88 17.07 -11.43
C LYS A 171 -5.94 17.60 -10.35
N VAL A 172 -4.70 17.89 -10.76
CA VAL A 172 -3.64 18.31 -9.83
C VAL A 172 -3.99 19.60 -9.09
N PRO A 173 -4.53 20.67 -9.73
CA PRO A 173 -4.88 21.90 -9.01
C PRO A 173 -5.94 21.69 -7.94
N GLU A 174 -7.01 20.96 -8.23
CA GLU A 174 -8.09 20.68 -7.30
C GLU A 174 -7.62 19.78 -6.15
N LEU A 175 -6.80 18.79 -6.47
CA LEU A 175 -6.19 17.91 -5.47
C LEU A 175 -5.22 18.66 -4.56
N ALA A 176 -4.42 19.58 -5.12
CA ALA A 176 -3.50 20.41 -4.36
C ALA A 176 -4.26 21.37 -3.44
N ALA A 177 -5.35 21.99 -3.92
CA ALA A 177 -6.21 22.83 -3.09
C ALA A 177 -6.83 22.03 -1.94
N PHE A 178 -7.36 20.83 -2.23
CA PHE A 178 -7.93 19.96 -1.21
C PHE A 178 -6.89 19.46 -0.21
N TYR A 179 -5.67 19.18 -0.66
CA TYR A 179 -4.56 18.79 0.20
C TYR A 179 -4.04 19.95 1.07
N ALA A 180 -4.02 21.17 0.54
CA ALA A 180 -3.62 22.37 1.27
C ALA A 180 -4.57 22.71 2.43
N GLU A 181 -5.83 22.26 2.39
CA GLU A 181 -6.75 22.40 3.53
C GLU A 181 -6.31 21.61 4.77
N ILE A 182 -5.48 20.58 4.61
CA ILE A 182 -5.07 19.68 5.69
C ILE A 182 -3.55 19.61 5.93
N CYS A 183 -2.76 20.19 5.04
CA CYS A 183 -1.30 20.08 5.09
C CYS A 183 -0.64 21.46 5.00
N ASP A 184 0.19 21.74 5.99
CA ASP A 184 1.26 22.73 5.89
C ASP A 184 2.57 21.99 5.65
N PHE A 185 3.22 22.28 4.52
CA PHE A 185 4.48 21.67 4.13
C PHE A 185 5.52 22.77 3.92
N ARG A 186 6.66 22.61 4.60
CA ARG A 186 7.77 23.56 4.53
C ARG A 186 9.07 22.81 4.26
N THR A 187 9.80 23.24 3.24
CA THR A 187 11.16 22.78 3.01
C THR A 187 12.16 23.62 3.79
N ALA A 188 13.38 23.11 3.94
CA ALA A 188 14.49 23.86 4.52
C ALA A 188 14.78 25.17 3.76
N LYS A 189 14.56 25.18 2.44
CA LYS A 189 14.71 26.38 1.60
C LYS A 189 13.64 27.41 1.93
N ASP A 190 12.39 26.98 2.13
CA ASP A 190 11.27 27.88 2.45
C ASP A 190 11.42 28.57 3.81
N ILE A 191 12.13 27.93 4.75
CA ILE A 191 12.40 28.46 6.10
C ILE A 191 13.71 29.29 6.13
N GLY A 192 14.48 29.32 5.04
CA GLY A 192 15.74 30.06 4.98
C GLY A 192 16.87 29.44 5.81
N ILE A 193 16.82 28.12 6.04
CA ILE A 193 17.88 27.41 6.77
C ILE A 193 19.06 27.20 5.81
N ASP A 194 20.21 27.79 6.14
CA ASP A 194 21.45 27.53 5.42
C ASP A 194 21.87 26.06 5.62
N ARG A 195 21.99 25.33 4.50
CA ARG A 195 22.36 23.92 4.47
C ARG A 195 23.36 23.71 3.34
N PRO A 196 24.39 22.87 3.54
CA PRO A 196 25.33 22.54 2.47
C PRO A 196 24.62 21.85 1.31
N GLU A 197 25.12 22.06 0.10
CA GLU A 197 24.60 21.37 -1.09
C GLU A 197 24.86 19.87 -0.99
N LYS A 198 23.83 19.09 -1.29
CA LYS A 198 23.91 17.63 -1.30
C LYS A 198 24.66 17.17 -2.55
N ASN A 199 25.81 16.55 -2.38
CA ASN A 199 26.56 15.92 -3.47
C ASN A 199 26.19 14.42 -3.56
N GLU A 200 25.34 14.06 -4.52
CA GLU A 200 24.98 12.66 -4.78
C GLU A 200 25.80 12.11 -5.96
N ILE A 201 26.64 11.11 -5.67
CA ILE A 201 27.41 10.40 -6.71
C ILE A 201 26.85 8.99 -6.84
N LEU A 202 26.24 8.70 -7.99
CA LEU A 202 25.74 7.36 -8.29
C LEU A 202 26.87 6.49 -8.84
N HIS A 203 27.36 5.57 -8.02
CA HIS A 203 28.34 4.56 -8.45
C HIS A 203 27.63 3.34 -9.03
N ASN A 204 27.64 3.21 -10.36
CA ASN A 204 27.19 2.00 -11.03
C ASN A 204 28.32 0.95 -11.02
N ILE A 205 28.23 -0.04 -10.15
CA ILE A 205 29.22 -1.12 -10.05
C ILE A 205 28.74 -2.28 -10.94
N PRO A 206 29.51 -2.67 -11.98
CA PRO A 206 29.14 -3.83 -12.80
C PRO A 206 29.16 -5.10 -11.96
N PRO A 207 28.34 -6.11 -12.30
CA PRO A 207 28.36 -7.40 -11.62
C PRO A 207 29.74 -8.06 -11.76
N THR A 208 30.18 -8.78 -10.73
CA THR A 208 31.38 -9.61 -10.80
C THR A 208 31.15 -10.82 -11.71
N PRO A 209 32.20 -11.50 -12.23
CA PRO A 209 32.03 -12.70 -13.05
C PRO A 209 31.21 -13.80 -12.36
N GLU A 210 31.38 -13.97 -11.03
CA GLU A 210 30.57 -14.91 -10.24
C GLU A 210 29.09 -14.50 -10.17
N GLN A 211 28.82 -13.20 -10.09
CA GLN A 211 27.46 -12.66 -10.12
C GLN A 211 26.80 -12.83 -11.49
N GLU A 212 27.54 -12.67 -12.59
CA GLU A 212 27.03 -12.95 -13.95
C GLU A 212 26.63 -14.41 -14.12
N VAL A 213 27.49 -15.34 -13.67
CA VAL A 213 27.17 -16.78 -13.67
C VAL A 213 25.92 -17.06 -12.83
N PHE A 214 25.79 -16.41 -11.67
CA PHE A 214 24.62 -16.56 -10.82
C PHE A 214 23.34 -15.98 -11.43
N ILE A 215 23.41 -14.85 -12.14
CA ILE A 215 22.28 -14.29 -12.91
C ILE A 215 21.85 -15.27 -14.00
N GLY A 216 22.82 -15.88 -14.71
CA GLY A 216 22.55 -16.94 -15.68
C GLY A 216 21.75 -18.10 -15.06
N LYS A 217 22.22 -18.61 -13.92
CA LYS A 217 21.53 -19.68 -13.17
C LYS A 217 20.13 -19.28 -12.69
N LEU A 218 19.93 -18.03 -12.27
CA LEU A 218 18.61 -17.51 -11.89
C LEU A 218 17.65 -17.43 -13.06
N MET A 219 18.12 -17.00 -14.24
CA MET A 219 17.30 -16.98 -15.46
C MET A 219 16.90 -18.38 -15.89
N GLU A 220 17.84 -19.34 -15.79
CA GLU A 220 17.58 -20.73 -16.11
C GLU A 220 16.57 -21.35 -15.13
N PHE A 221 16.74 -21.14 -13.82
CA PHE A 221 15.78 -21.53 -12.79
C PHE A 221 14.39 -20.95 -13.02
N ALA A 222 14.28 -19.67 -13.38
CA ALA A 222 12.98 -19.04 -13.63
C ALA A 222 12.23 -19.69 -14.81
N LYS A 223 12.98 -20.13 -15.83
CA LYS A 223 12.43 -20.83 -17.00
C LYS A 223 12.09 -22.29 -16.71
N SER A 224 13.02 -23.05 -16.13
CA SER A 224 12.89 -24.50 -15.94
C SER A 224 12.11 -24.89 -14.69
N GLY A 225 12.15 -24.07 -13.64
CA GLY A 225 11.65 -24.42 -12.30
C GLY A 225 12.57 -25.37 -11.53
N ASP A 226 13.73 -25.75 -12.09
CA ASP A 226 14.65 -26.69 -11.46
C ASP A 226 15.52 -26.01 -10.41
N ALA A 227 15.15 -26.17 -9.14
CA ALA A 227 15.85 -25.58 -8.02
C ALA A 227 17.26 -26.14 -7.79
N THR A 228 17.61 -27.29 -8.38
CA THR A 228 18.95 -27.86 -8.25
C THR A 228 20.02 -27.00 -8.93
N ILE A 229 19.63 -26.21 -9.94
CA ILE A 229 20.49 -25.22 -10.61
C ILE A 229 20.99 -24.15 -9.62
N LEU A 230 20.19 -23.86 -8.59
CA LEU A 230 20.53 -22.95 -7.50
C LEU A 230 21.21 -23.65 -6.30
N GLY A 231 21.49 -24.95 -6.41
CA GLY A 231 22.06 -25.77 -5.34
C GLY A 231 21.05 -26.13 -4.24
N ARG A 232 19.75 -26.13 -4.56
CA ARG A 232 18.66 -26.45 -3.64
C ARG A 232 18.08 -27.85 -3.93
N ALA A 233 17.43 -28.46 -2.94
CA ALA A 233 16.55 -29.59 -3.19
C ALA A 233 15.39 -29.21 -4.15
N PRO A 234 14.79 -30.19 -4.86
CA PRO A 234 13.63 -29.97 -5.71
C PRO A 234 12.50 -29.21 -5.00
N LEU A 235 11.78 -28.37 -5.74
CA LEU A 235 10.67 -27.60 -5.18
C LEU A 235 9.54 -28.54 -4.76
N SER A 236 8.86 -28.20 -3.65
CA SER A 236 7.57 -28.79 -3.32
C SER A 236 6.44 -28.15 -4.15
N GLU A 237 5.26 -28.77 -4.22
CA GLU A 237 4.11 -28.23 -4.97
C GLU A 237 3.71 -26.80 -4.57
N SER A 238 3.87 -26.45 -3.28
CA SER A 238 3.61 -25.08 -2.80
C SER A 238 4.69 -24.10 -3.26
N GLU A 239 5.93 -24.56 -3.37
CA GLU A 239 7.08 -23.76 -3.79
C GLU A 239 7.15 -23.56 -5.30
N GLU A 240 6.68 -24.53 -6.09
CA GLU A 240 6.53 -24.37 -7.54
C GLU A 240 5.62 -23.19 -7.89
N ARG A 241 4.51 -23.02 -7.16
CA ARG A 241 3.62 -21.87 -7.32
C ARG A 241 4.29 -20.55 -6.92
N ALA A 242 5.30 -20.61 -6.05
CA ALA A 242 6.06 -19.47 -5.56
C ALA A 242 7.46 -19.32 -6.21
N LYS A 243 7.75 -20.05 -7.30
CA LYS A 243 9.09 -20.10 -7.92
C LYS A 243 9.67 -18.72 -8.25
N MET A 244 8.83 -17.77 -8.67
CA MET A 244 9.24 -16.40 -8.99
C MET A 244 9.61 -15.59 -7.75
N LEU A 245 8.91 -15.83 -6.63
CA LEU A 245 9.22 -15.21 -5.34
C LEU A 245 10.59 -15.69 -4.84
N ILE A 246 10.86 -17.00 -5.00
CA ILE A 246 12.14 -17.62 -4.65
C ILE A 246 13.28 -17.03 -5.49
N ALA A 247 13.12 -16.93 -6.82
CA ALA A 247 14.13 -16.34 -7.69
C ALA A 247 14.45 -14.88 -7.28
N THR A 248 13.42 -14.10 -6.98
CA THR A 248 13.55 -12.69 -6.56
C THR A 248 14.26 -12.55 -5.21
N ASP A 249 13.96 -13.42 -4.24
CA ASP A 249 14.61 -13.42 -2.93
C ASP A 249 16.10 -13.81 -3.02
N TYR A 250 16.44 -14.80 -3.84
CA TYR A 250 17.83 -15.21 -4.07
C TYR A 250 18.66 -14.13 -4.76
N ALA A 251 18.09 -13.46 -5.78
CA ALA A 251 18.70 -12.29 -6.38
C ALA A 251 18.95 -11.22 -5.30
N ARG A 252 17.93 -10.87 -4.52
CA ARG A 252 18.05 -9.87 -3.46
C ARG A 252 19.19 -10.18 -2.48
N LYS A 253 19.27 -11.40 -1.95
CA LYS A 253 20.30 -11.81 -0.98
C LYS A 253 21.73 -11.75 -1.51
N ARG A 254 21.93 -11.97 -2.82
CA ARG A 254 23.27 -11.98 -3.46
C ARG A 254 23.69 -10.63 -4.05
N PHE A 255 22.74 -9.72 -4.28
CA PHE A 255 22.98 -8.38 -4.85
C PHE A 255 22.88 -7.23 -3.83
N TYR A 256 22.43 -7.48 -2.59
CA TYR A 256 22.39 -6.43 -1.56
C TYR A 256 23.79 -6.11 -1.02
N LYS A 257 24.42 -5.07 -1.60
CA LYS A 257 25.43 -4.22 -0.96
C LYS A 257 25.14 -2.77 -1.32
N PHE A 258 24.02 -2.22 -0.83
CA PHE A 258 23.85 -0.77 -0.83
C PHE A 258 24.74 -0.19 0.27
N ILE A 259 25.90 0.33 -0.12
CA ILE A 259 26.68 1.22 0.73
C ILE A 259 26.28 2.64 0.34
N SER A 260 25.32 3.22 1.08
CA SER A 260 25.10 4.65 1.03
C SER A 260 26.12 5.29 1.97
N PHE A 261 27.10 6.00 1.42
CA PHE A 261 27.84 6.98 2.21
C PHE A 261 26.96 8.23 2.35
N ARG A 262 26.86 8.74 3.58
CA ARG A 262 26.26 10.04 3.89
C ARG A 262 27.36 11.09 3.97
#